data_AF-A0AAV5BG51-F1
#
_entry.id   AF-A0AAV5BG51-F1
#
_cell.length_a   1.000
_cell.length_b   1.000
_cell.length_c   1.000
_cell.angle_alpha   90.00
_cell.angle_beta   90.00
_cell.angle_gamma   90.00
#
_symmetry.space_group_name_H-M   'P 1'
#
loop_
_entity.id
_entity.type
_entity.pdbx_description
1 polymer ?
#
loop_
_entity_poly.entity_id
_entity_poly.type
_entity_poly.pdbx_seq_one_letter_code
_entity_poly.pdbx_strand_id
1 'polypeptide(L)'
;MAKPRGGGGGLLDLEGHYAFYGAYHSNAVNVGIHEVFVWPIFLTGLMLLHLTAPFAHAAGIGAAIYGAYYFLLDRRAGALAAFLCFLCWAVSGALATRLGFSVGWKKRAPALLDNLVQAFLMAPFFVLLEILHTYSGYEPYPGFHAKVSEMIEEARKEWEDKKKKKSS
;
A
#
# COMPACT_ATOMS: atom_id res chain seq x y z
N MET A 1 34.04 -0.07 -31.61
CA MET A 1 32.65 -0.56 -31.45
C MET A 1 31.73 0.58 -31.83
N ALA A 2 31.00 0.47 -32.94
CA ALA A 2 30.18 1.56 -33.46
C ALA A 2 28.93 1.75 -32.59
N LYS A 3 28.66 2.99 -32.19
CA LYS A 3 27.41 3.37 -31.50
C LYS A 3 26.24 3.07 -32.45
N PRO A 4 25.19 2.33 -32.02
CA PRO A 4 24.04 2.08 -32.88
C PRO A 4 23.42 3.42 -33.29
N ARG A 5 23.13 3.55 -34.58
CA ARG A 5 22.43 4.70 -35.16
C ARG A 5 20.93 4.41 -35.11
N GLY A 6 20.25 4.95 -34.10
CA GLY A 6 18.79 4.88 -33.94
C GLY A 6 18.41 5.14 -32.49
N GLY A 7 17.52 6.10 -32.24
CA GLY A 7 17.04 6.47 -30.92
C GLY A 7 17.72 7.72 -30.34
N GLY A 8 17.11 8.89 -30.53
CA GLY A 8 17.46 10.06 -29.73
C GLY A 8 16.93 9.83 -28.33
N GLY A 9 17.80 9.85 -27.31
CA GLY A 9 17.52 9.42 -25.92
C GLY A 9 16.47 10.25 -25.16
N GLY A 10 15.27 10.37 -25.72
CA GLY A 10 14.12 11.03 -25.16
C GLY A 10 13.19 10.06 -24.44
N LEU A 11 12.18 10.63 -23.77
CA LEU A 11 11.22 9.86 -22.98
C LEU A 11 10.44 8.83 -23.83
N LEU A 12 10.22 9.10 -25.12
CA LEU A 12 9.48 8.21 -26.03
C LEU A 12 10.37 7.31 -26.90
N ASP A 13 11.68 7.22 -26.61
CA ASP A 13 12.62 6.38 -27.36
C ASP A 13 12.49 4.90 -26.99
N LEU A 14 11.44 4.25 -27.52
CA LEU A 14 11.12 2.86 -27.20
C LEU A 14 12.28 1.89 -27.50
N GLU A 15 12.96 2.07 -28.62
CA GLU A 15 14.09 1.21 -29.02
C GLU A 15 15.26 1.33 -28.04
N GLY A 16 15.63 2.56 -27.65
CA GLY A 16 16.68 2.80 -26.66
C GLY A 16 16.35 2.20 -25.29
N HIS A 17 15.13 2.40 -24.81
CA HIS A 17 14.67 1.84 -23.52
C HIS A 17 14.63 0.31 -23.55
N TYR A 18 14.16 -0.28 -24.65
CA TYR A 18 14.08 -1.74 -24.79
C TYR A 18 15.46 -2.39 -24.91
N ALA A 19 16.39 -1.76 -25.65
CA ALA A 19 17.78 -2.23 -25.75
C ALA A 19 18.49 -2.18 -24.39
N PHE A 20 18.30 -1.11 -23.62
CA PHE A 20 18.82 -1.01 -22.26
C PHE A 20 18.23 -2.10 -21.35
N TYR A 21 16.90 -2.29 -21.38
CA TYR A 21 16.23 -3.33 -20.62
C TYR A 21 16.81 -4.73 -20.91
N GLY A 22 16.94 -5.07 -22.21
CA GLY A 22 17.48 -6.36 -22.65
C GLY A 22 18.94 -6.60 -22.25
N ALA A 23 19.76 -5.55 -22.12
CA ALA A 23 21.15 -5.67 -21.69
C ALA A 23 21.31 -6.13 -20.23
N TYR A 24 20.33 -5.81 -19.36
CA TYR A 24 20.36 -6.19 -17.93
C TYR A 24 19.49 -7.42 -17.61
N HIS A 25 18.58 -7.81 -18.49
CA HIS A 25 17.63 -8.90 -18.27
C HIS A 25 17.96 -10.13 -19.14
N SER A 26 19.19 -10.65 -18.99
CA SER A 26 19.68 -11.82 -19.74
C SER A 26 19.41 -13.18 -19.06
N ASN A 27 19.04 -13.18 -17.77
CA ASN A 27 18.68 -14.40 -17.03
C ASN A 27 17.17 -14.67 -17.12
N ALA A 28 16.79 -15.80 -17.75
CA ALA A 28 15.38 -16.15 -17.99
C ALA A 28 14.54 -16.28 -16.71
N VAL A 29 15.13 -16.72 -15.60
CA VAL A 29 14.43 -16.82 -14.30
C VAL A 29 14.12 -15.42 -13.77
N ASN A 30 15.09 -14.50 -13.81
CA ASN A 30 14.89 -13.11 -13.39
C ASN A 30 13.82 -12.42 -14.25
N VAL A 31 13.86 -12.65 -15.58
CA VAL A 31 12.84 -12.14 -16.51
C VAL A 31 11.45 -12.64 -16.13
N GLY A 32 11.30 -13.96 -15.92
CA GLY A 32 10.01 -14.55 -15.54
C GLY A 32 9.47 -14.01 -14.22
N ILE A 33 10.34 -13.81 -13.22
CA ILE A 33 9.95 -13.15 -11.96
C ILE A 33 9.48 -11.72 -12.25
N HIS A 34 10.25 -10.95 -13.02
CA HIS A 34 9.91 -9.55 -13.32
C HIS A 34 8.56 -9.41 -14.03
N GLU A 35 8.31 -10.23 -15.05
CA GLU A 35 7.05 -10.25 -15.81
C GLU A 35 5.83 -10.55 -14.93
N VAL A 36 5.97 -11.50 -13.99
CA VAL A 36 4.91 -11.87 -13.06
C VAL A 36 4.64 -10.79 -12.02
N PHE A 37 5.68 -10.14 -11.49
CA PHE A 37 5.54 -9.21 -10.35
C PHE A 37 5.35 -7.74 -10.74
N VAL A 38 5.70 -7.30 -11.95
CA VAL A 38 5.56 -5.89 -12.37
C VAL A 38 4.12 -5.37 -12.22
N TRP A 39 3.13 -6.13 -12.67
CA TRP A 39 1.72 -5.71 -12.60
C TRP A 39 1.14 -5.74 -11.18
N PRO A 40 1.40 -6.79 -10.36
CA PRO A 40 1.12 -6.74 -8.93
C PRO A 40 1.78 -5.57 -8.19
N ILE A 41 3.04 -5.23 -8.51
CA ILE A 41 3.74 -4.07 -7.92
C ILE A 41 3.04 -2.76 -8.30
N PHE A 42 2.66 -2.61 -9.57
CA PHE A 42 1.90 -1.45 -10.02
C PHE A 42 0.55 -1.34 -9.26
N LEU A 43 -0.17 -2.45 -9.13
CA LEU A 43 -1.43 -2.52 -8.40
C LEU A 43 -1.27 -2.15 -6.92
N THR A 44 -0.24 -2.63 -6.23
CA THR A 44 0.00 -2.27 -4.84
C THR A 44 0.40 -0.80 -4.70
N GLY A 45 1.14 -0.24 -5.65
CA GLY A 45 1.42 1.20 -5.72
C GLY A 45 0.15 2.05 -5.81
N LEU A 46 -0.79 1.67 -6.68
CA LEU A 46 -2.10 2.33 -6.77
C LEU A 46 -2.93 2.16 -5.48
N MET A 47 -2.87 0.98 -4.86
CA MET A 47 -3.51 0.74 -3.56
C MET A 47 -2.94 1.66 -2.49
N LEU A 48 -1.62 1.83 -2.40
CA LEU A 48 -0.98 2.78 -1.49
C LEU A 48 -1.48 4.21 -1.75
N LEU A 49 -1.59 4.63 -3.01
CA LEU A 49 -2.15 5.96 -3.33
C LEU A 49 -3.59 6.12 -2.87
N HIS A 50 -4.45 5.10 -3.00
CA HIS A 50 -5.81 5.16 -2.45
C HIS A 50 -5.83 5.30 -0.92
N LEU A 51 -4.79 4.82 -0.25
CA LEU A 51 -4.70 4.79 1.22
C LEU A 51 -4.06 6.05 1.80
N THR A 52 -3.02 6.58 1.15
CA THR A 52 -2.14 7.60 1.73
C THR A 52 -2.22 8.95 1.04
N ALA A 53 -2.75 9.02 -0.19
CA ALA A 53 -2.75 10.27 -0.93
C ALA A 53 -3.72 11.29 -0.30
N PRO A 54 -3.36 12.59 -0.29
CA PRO A 54 -4.19 13.63 0.31
C PRO A 54 -5.46 13.95 -0.50
N PHE A 55 -5.63 13.35 -1.69
CA PHE A 55 -6.79 13.56 -2.57
C PHE A 55 -7.24 12.24 -3.22
N ALA A 56 -8.56 12.10 -3.39
CA ALA A 56 -9.21 10.83 -3.77
C ALA A 56 -8.84 10.31 -5.16
N HIS A 57 -8.41 11.20 -6.07
CA HIS A 57 -8.17 10.87 -7.48
C HIS A 57 -6.70 10.52 -7.79
N ALA A 58 -5.81 10.50 -6.81
CA ALA A 58 -4.37 10.30 -7.02
C ALA A 58 -4.04 9.01 -7.78
N ALA A 59 -4.62 7.88 -7.37
CA ALA A 59 -4.42 6.60 -8.03
C ALA A 59 -4.92 6.61 -9.49
N GLY A 60 -6.08 7.25 -9.75
CA GLY A 60 -6.64 7.34 -11.09
C GLY A 60 -5.79 8.20 -12.03
N ILE A 61 -5.29 9.34 -11.53
CA ILE A 61 -4.36 10.20 -12.28
C ILE A 61 -3.05 9.45 -12.57
N GLY A 62 -2.49 8.76 -11.57
CA GLY A 62 -1.30 7.93 -11.76
C GLY A 62 -1.49 6.87 -12.84
N ALA A 63 -2.58 6.10 -12.77
CA ALA A 63 -2.91 5.09 -13.77
C ALA A 63 -3.09 5.69 -15.18
N ALA A 64 -3.74 6.86 -15.29
CA ALA A 64 -3.93 7.55 -16.56
C ALA A 64 -2.61 8.06 -17.16
N ILE A 65 -1.70 8.60 -16.35
CA ILE A 65 -0.38 9.05 -16.81
C ILE A 65 0.42 7.88 -17.37
N TYR A 66 0.49 6.75 -16.64
CA TYR A 66 1.19 5.55 -17.11
C TYR A 66 0.53 4.98 -18.37
N GLY A 67 -0.80 4.90 -18.42
CA GLY A 67 -1.52 4.43 -19.60
C GLY A 67 -1.29 5.31 -20.83
N ALA A 68 -1.32 6.64 -20.68
CA ALA A 68 -1.02 7.57 -21.75
C ALA A 68 0.43 7.44 -22.24
N TYR A 69 1.39 7.32 -21.30
CA TYR A 69 2.79 7.11 -21.63
C TYR A 69 3.00 5.84 -22.47
N TYR A 70 2.43 4.71 -22.04
CA TYR A 70 2.53 3.46 -22.79
C TYR A 70 1.87 3.54 -24.18
N PHE A 71 0.69 4.15 -24.27
CA PHE A 71 0.01 4.36 -25.54
C PHE A 71 0.81 5.23 -26.53
N LEU A 72 1.55 6.22 -26.02
CA LEU A 72 2.42 7.07 -26.83
C LEU A 72 3.69 6.35 -27.30
N LEU A 73 4.20 5.36 -26.55
CA LEU A 73 5.36 4.55 -26.94
C LEU A 73 5.03 3.59 -28.10
N ASP A 74 3.93 2.86 -28.00
CA ASP A 74 3.39 2.02 -29.07
C ASP A 74 1.87 1.95 -28.98
N ARG A 75 1.17 2.16 -30.09
CA ARG A 75 -0.30 2.27 -30.06
C ARG A 75 -0.99 0.94 -29.75
N ARG A 76 -0.42 -0.20 -30.12
CA ARG A 76 -1.07 -1.51 -29.99
C ARG A 76 -0.78 -2.12 -28.62
N ALA A 77 0.50 -2.31 -28.30
CA ALA A 77 0.95 -2.81 -27.02
C ALA A 77 0.62 -1.80 -25.90
N GLY A 78 0.77 -0.51 -26.17
CA GLY A 78 0.41 0.54 -25.22
C GLY A 78 -1.09 0.66 -24.96
N ALA A 79 -1.96 0.36 -25.93
CA ALA A 79 -3.41 0.29 -25.66
C ALA A 79 -3.75 -0.86 -24.71
N LEU A 80 -3.12 -2.03 -24.89
CA LEU A 80 -3.26 -3.15 -23.97
C LEU A 80 -2.74 -2.79 -22.57
N ALA A 81 -1.56 -2.17 -22.49
CA ALA A 81 -0.98 -1.72 -21.23
C ALA A 81 -1.85 -0.66 -20.54
N ALA A 82 -2.40 0.30 -21.28
CA ALA A 82 -3.31 1.32 -20.75
C ALA A 82 -4.62 0.70 -20.21
N PHE A 83 -5.17 -0.29 -20.92
CA PHE A 83 -6.31 -1.06 -20.42
C PHE A 83 -5.96 -1.81 -19.13
N LEU A 84 -4.77 -2.39 -19.05
CA LEU A 84 -4.31 -3.07 -17.84
C LEU A 84 -4.10 -2.08 -16.67
N CYS A 85 -3.55 -0.89 -16.92
CA CYS A 85 -3.48 0.19 -15.92
C CYS A 85 -4.87 0.58 -15.40
N PHE A 86 -5.87 0.67 -16.28
CA PHE A 86 -7.26 0.93 -15.89
C PHE A 86 -7.83 -0.21 -15.03
N LEU A 87 -7.60 -1.47 -15.39
CA LEU A 87 -8.00 -2.62 -14.57
C LEU A 87 -7.31 -2.59 -13.19
N CYS A 88 -6.01 -2.32 -13.14
CA CYS A 88 -5.28 -2.18 -11.87
C CYS A 88 -5.87 -1.08 -10.99
N TRP A 89 -6.23 0.07 -11.56
CA TRP A 89 -6.90 1.16 -10.82
C TRP A 89 -8.28 0.75 -10.28
N ALA A 90 -9.11 0.12 -11.10
CA ALA A 90 -10.43 -0.32 -10.68
C ALA A 90 -10.34 -1.38 -9.57
N VAL A 91 -9.45 -2.36 -9.73
CA VAL A 91 -9.21 -3.41 -8.73
C VAL A 91 -8.61 -2.84 -7.45
N SER A 92 -7.61 -1.95 -7.54
CA SER A 92 -7.01 -1.32 -6.36
C SER A 92 -8.03 -0.49 -5.57
N GLY A 93 -8.93 0.23 -6.27
CA GLY A 93 -10.01 0.97 -5.64
C GLY A 93 -10.98 0.02 -4.92
N ALA A 94 -11.44 -1.03 -5.60
CA ALA A 94 -12.35 -2.02 -5.00
C ALA A 94 -11.73 -2.72 -3.77
N LEU A 95 -10.45 -3.10 -3.85
CA LEU A 95 -9.73 -3.69 -2.72
C LEU A 95 -9.56 -2.71 -1.56
N ALA A 96 -9.13 -1.47 -1.83
CA ALA A 96 -8.96 -0.45 -0.80
C ALA A 96 -10.26 -0.14 -0.06
N THR A 97 -11.40 -0.15 -0.76
CA THR A 97 -12.72 0.00 -0.13
C THR A 97 -13.11 -1.22 0.71
N ARG A 98 -12.93 -2.44 0.19
CA ARG A 98 -13.30 -3.69 0.89
C ARG A 98 -12.45 -3.94 2.14
N LEU A 99 -11.17 -3.58 2.09
CA LEU A 99 -10.26 -3.69 3.22
C LEU A 99 -10.57 -2.66 4.33
N GLY A 100 -11.59 -1.79 4.17
CA GLY A 100 -12.08 -0.89 5.22
C GLY A 100 -11.13 0.26 5.59
N PHE A 101 -9.98 0.37 4.92
CA PHE A 101 -8.95 1.35 5.25
C PHE A 101 -9.43 2.80 5.14
N SER A 102 -10.26 3.13 4.15
CA SER A 102 -10.70 4.52 3.91
C SER A 102 -11.52 5.12 5.07
N VAL A 103 -12.31 4.30 5.77
CA VAL A 103 -13.15 4.73 6.91
C VAL A 103 -12.44 4.52 8.25
N GLY A 104 -11.69 3.43 8.40
CA GLY A 104 -10.93 3.12 9.61
C GLY A 104 -9.77 4.07 9.86
N TRP A 105 -9.00 4.41 8.81
CA TRP A 105 -7.86 5.32 8.90
C TRP A 105 -8.31 6.73 9.28
N LYS A 106 -9.31 7.31 8.60
CA LYS A 106 -9.77 8.68 8.90
C LYS A 106 -10.34 8.88 10.32
N LYS A 107 -10.89 7.84 10.96
CA LYS A 107 -11.50 7.95 12.30
C LYS A 107 -10.60 7.49 13.44
N ARG A 108 -9.63 6.60 13.20
CA ARG A 108 -8.70 6.09 14.23
C ARG A 108 -7.24 6.54 14.06
N ALA A 109 -6.90 7.21 12.96
CA ALA A 109 -5.60 7.83 12.77
C ALA A 109 -5.21 8.87 13.83
N PRO A 110 -6.10 9.64 14.51
CA PRO A 110 -5.65 10.67 15.45
C PRO A 110 -4.71 10.08 16.52
N ALA A 111 -5.13 9.02 17.21
CA ALA A 111 -4.32 8.37 18.24
C ALA A 111 -3.12 7.57 17.70
N LEU A 112 -3.19 7.11 16.44
CA LEU A 112 -2.08 6.39 15.80
C LEU A 112 -0.94 7.34 15.40
N LEU A 113 -1.29 8.56 14.95
CA LEU A 113 -0.32 9.58 14.56
C LEU A 113 0.27 10.31 15.77
N ASP A 114 -0.46 10.37 16.89
CA ASP A 114 0.03 10.96 18.14
C ASP A 114 1.27 10.23 18.70
N ASN A 115 1.43 8.93 18.42
CA ASN A 115 2.60 8.14 18.82
C ASN A 115 2.90 6.96 17.86
N LEU A 116 3.29 7.31 16.63
CA LEU A 116 3.54 6.36 15.55
C LEU A 116 4.64 5.33 15.87
N VAL A 117 5.69 5.76 16.56
CA VAL A 117 6.82 4.90 16.95
C VAL A 117 6.37 3.84 17.95
N GLN A 118 5.61 4.23 18.97
CA GLN A 118 5.03 3.27 19.91
C GLN A 118 4.04 2.34 19.21
N ALA A 119 3.18 2.85 18.33
CA ALA A 119 2.22 2.01 17.63
C ALA A 119 2.90 0.94 16.75
N PHE A 120 3.95 1.31 16.02
CA PHE A 120 4.65 0.37 15.13
C PHE A 120 5.48 -0.65 15.90
N LEU A 121 6.17 -0.23 16.96
CA LEU A 121 6.98 -1.14 17.79
C LEU A 121 6.13 -2.04 18.68
N MET A 122 5.08 -1.49 19.29
CA MET A 122 4.32 -2.21 20.32
C MET A 122 3.20 -3.06 19.75
N ALA A 123 2.57 -2.70 18.62
CA ALA A 123 1.45 -3.47 18.10
C ALA A 123 1.80 -4.94 17.79
N PRO A 124 2.93 -5.27 17.12
CA PRO A 124 3.32 -6.66 16.92
C PRO A 124 3.57 -7.41 18.23
N PHE A 125 4.17 -6.73 19.22
CA PHE A 125 4.46 -7.31 20.52
C PHE A 125 3.19 -7.58 21.35
N PHE A 126 2.22 -6.67 21.31
CA PHE A 126 0.94 -6.84 21.99
C PHE A 126 0.12 -8.01 21.43
N VAL A 127 0.10 -8.17 20.10
CA VAL A 127 -0.57 -9.31 19.46
C VAL A 127 0.10 -10.63 19.88
N LEU A 128 1.42 -10.66 19.96
CA LEU A 128 2.14 -11.82 20.46
C LEU A 128 1.77 -12.14 21.91
N LEU A 129 1.74 -11.13 22.80
CA LEU A 129 1.33 -11.32 24.20
C LEU A 129 -0.10 -11.86 24.31
N GLU A 130 -1.03 -11.36 23.48
CA GLU A 130 -2.42 -11.83 23.45
C GLU A 130 -2.52 -13.29 22.99
N ILE A 131 -1.75 -13.69 21.96
CA ILE A 131 -1.66 -15.08 21.51
C ILE A 131 -1.09 -15.96 22.63
N LEU A 132 0.00 -15.57 23.26
CA LEU A 132 0.61 -16.32 24.35
C LEU A 132 -0.35 -16.47 25.55
N HIS A 133 -1.05 -15.40 25.93
CA HIS A 133 -2.06 -15.50 26.98
C HIS A 133 -3.19 -16.46 26.60
N THR A 134 -3.70 -16.36 25.37
CA THR A 134 -4.83 -17.17 24.90
C THR A 134 -4.50 -18.66 24.81
N TYR A 135 -3.30 -19.01 24.32
CA TYR A 135 -2.94 -20.40 24.02
C TYR A 135 -2.10 -21.07 25.11
N SER A 136 -1.35 -20.32 25.91
CA SER A 136 -0.50 -20.87 26.97
C SER A 136 -0.76 -20.31 28.36
N GLY A 137 -1.71 -19.38 28.52
CA GLY A 137 -1.99 -18.72 29.79
C GLY A 137 -0.84 -17.83 30.26
N TYR A 138 0.09 -17.48 29.36
CA TYR A 138 1.25 -16.66 29.70
C TYR A 138 0.82 -15.28 30.20
N GLU A 139 1.42 -14.85 31.30
CA GLU A 139 1.35 -13.47 31.79
C GLU A 139 2.77 -12.94 32.00
N PRO A 140 3.06 -11.68 31.63
CA PRO A 140 4.36 -11.05 31.92
C PRO A 140 4.71 -11.05 33.43
N TYR A 141 3.70 -10.90 34.28
CA TYR A 141 3.78 -11.07 35.74
C TYR A 141 2.39 -11.44 36.28
N PRO A 142 2.30 -12.08 37.47
CA PRO A 142 1.03 -12.54 38.01
C PRO A 142 0.00 -11.41 38.17
N GLY A 143 -1.18 -11.58 37.57
CA GLY A 143 -2.28 -10.62 37.62
C GLY A 143 -2.20 -9.51 36.57
N PHE A 144 -1.28 -9.60 35.60
CA PHE A 144 -1.12 -8.61 34.54
C PHE A 144 -2.42 -8.40 33.75
N HIS A 145 -3.08 -9.46 33.26
CA HIS A 145 -4.27 -9.28 32.43
C HIS A 145 -5.46 -8.74 33.21
N ALA A 146 -5.61 -9.12 34.49
CA ALA A 146 -6.67 -8.60 35.35
C ALA A 146 -6.54 -7.08 35.53
N LYS A 147 -5.32 -6.61 35.87
CA LYS A 147 -5.03 -5.19 36.02
C LYS A 147 -5.22 -4.41 34.72
N VAL A 148 -4.73 -4.95 33.60
CA VAL A 148 -4.89 -4.29 32.29
C VAL A 148 -6.35 -4.23 31.87
N SER A 149 -7.14 -5.26 32.14
CA SER A 149 -8.58 -5.29 31.84
C SER A 149 -9.34 -4.20 32.62
N GLU A 150 -9.04 -4.04 33.91
CA GLU A 150 -9.60 -2.96 34.74
C GLU A 150 -9.26 -1.57 34.15
N MET A 151 -7.99 -1.35 33.80
CA MET A 151 -7.55 -0.10 33.16
C MET A 151 -8.25 0.16 31.81
N ILE A 152 -8.51 -0.87 31.00
CA ILE A 152 -9.25 -0.74 29.73
C ILE A 152 -10.70 -0.32 29.98
N GLU A 153 -11.36 -0.89 30.99
CA GLU A 153 -12.72 -0.51 31.34
C GLU A 153 -12.82 0.93 31.84
N GLU A 154 -11.88 1.35 32.70
CA GLU A 154 -11.78 2.74 33.16
C GLU A 154 -11.58 3.71 31.99
N ALA A 155 -10.60 3.43 31.12
CA ALA A 155 -10.33 4.25 29.95
C ALA A 155 -11.53 4.36 28.99
N ARG A 156 -12.31 3.27 28.84
CA ARG A 156 -13.55 3.28 28.04
C ARG A 156 -14.60 4.21 28.64
N LYS A 157 -14.81 4.17 29.95
CA LYS A 157 -15.76 5.05 30.65
C LYS A 157 -15.37 6.52 30.48
N GLU A 158 -14.09 6.85 30.70
CA GLU A 158 -13.60 8.21 30.51
C GLU A 158 -13.81 8.73 29.07
N TRP A 159 -13.61 7.87 28.08
CA TRP A 159 -13.82 8.21 26.67
C TRP A 159 -15.28 8.50 26.35
N GLU A 160 -16.20 7.66 26.83
CA GLU A 160 -17.63 7.87 26.65
C GLU A 160 -18.12 9.16 27.33
N ASP A 161 -17.62 9.48 28.51
CA ASP A 161 -17.96 10.71 29.22
C ASP A 161 -17.39 11.96 28.53
N LYS A 162 -16.15 11.91 28.05
CA LYS A 162 -15.55 12.98 27.21
C LYS A 162 -16.33 13.19 25.92
N LYS A 163 -16.84 12.11 25.32
CA LYS A 163 -17.65 12.16 24.10
C LYS A 163 -19.02 12.80 24.35
N LYS A 164 -19.70 12.43 25.44
CA LYS A 164 -20.97 13.05 25.88
C LYS A 164 -20.82 14.54 26.18
N LYS A 165 -19.74 14.96 26.85
CA LYS A 165 -19.44 16.38 27.11
C LYS A 165 -19.13 17.19 25.86
N LYS A 166 -18.56 16.58 24.82
CA LYS A 166 -18.29 17.26 23.53
C LYS A 166 -19.52 17.32 22.62
N SER A 167 -20.55 16.51 22.86
CA SER A 167 -21.79 16.47 22.10
C SER A 167 -22.95 17.24 22.74
N SER A 168 -22.72 17.86 23.89
CA SER A 168 -23.69 18.70 24.62
C SER A 168 -23.24 20.16 24.59
#